data_AF-A0A6G2DG21-F1
#
_entry.id   AF-A0A6G2DG21-F1
#
_cell.length_a   1.000
_cell.length_b   1.000
_cell.length_c   1.000
_cell.angle_alpha   90.00
_cell.angle_beta   90.00
_cell.angle_gamma   90.00
#
_symmetry.space_group_name_H-M   'P 1'
#
loop_
_entity.id
_entity.type
_entity.pdbx_description
1 polymer ?
#
loop_
_entity_poly.entity_id
_entity_poly.type
_entity_poly.pdbx_seq_one_letter_code
_entity_poly.pdbx_strand_id
1 'polypeptide(L)'
;SERMKTRLMEEGLTTKKILVQGMWDHPHDLSLYTPAFKKELFFAGSLERFPDLQNWSQDTPLRVFSNKGEASSSARNLSIEGWKKDEELLLELSKGGFGLVWGTHQNEGESNQYYTLNISHKVSTY
;
A
#
# COMPACT_ATOMS: atom_id res chain seq x y z
N SER A 1 -12.11 -3.92 10.28
CA SER A 1 -12.03 -5.38 10.07
C SER A 1 -12.70 -6.07 11.26
N GLU A 2 -13.03 -7.36 11.17
CA GLU A 2 -13.51 -8.13 12.33
C GLU A 2 -12.45 -8.20 13.44
N ARG A 3 -11.16 -8.34 13.09
CA ARG A 3 -10.06 -8.37 14.08
C ARG A 3 -10.00 -7.08 14.91
N MET A 4 -10.16 -5.91 14.27
CA MET A 4 -10.19 -4.63 14.98
C MET A 4 -11.40 -4.54 15.91
N LYS A 5 -12.57 -4.98 15.44
CA LYS A 5 -13.79 -5.01 16.26
C LYS A 5 -13.59 -5.88 17.51
N THR A 6 -13.06 -7.09 17.37
CA THR A 6 -12.76 -7.98 18.50
C THR A 6 -11.81 -7.32 19.48
N ARG A 7 -10.69 -6.74 19.00
CA ARG A 7 -9.74 -6.06 19.89
C ARG A 7 -10.39 -4.90 20.65
N LEU A 8 -11.19 -4.07 19.97
CA LEU A 8 -11.87 -2.96 20.65
C LEU A 8 -12.87 -3.45 21.72
N MET A 9 -13.55 -4.57 21.50
CA MET A 9 -14.43 -5.17 22.51
C MET A 9 -13.66 -5.68 23.73
N GLU A 10 -12.49 -6.30 23.51
CA GLU A 10 -11.57 -6.71 24.59
C GLU A 10 -11.09 -5.51 25.42
N GLU A 11 -10.89 -4.35 24.78
CA GLU A 11 -10.51 -3.09 25.44
C GLU A 11 -11.71 -2.31 26.03
N GLY A 12 -12.91 -2.90 26.05
CA GLY A 12 -14.08 -2.33 26.73
C GLY A 12 -15.08 -1.57 25.85
N LEU A 13 -15.03 -1.72 24.51
CA LEU A 13 -16.08 -1.20 23.63
C LEU A 13 -17.43 -1.92 23.90
N THR A 14 -18.44 -1.15 24.32
CA THR A 14 -19.77 -1.67 24.69
C THR A 14 -20.86 -1.49 23.62
N THR A 15 -20.54 -0.86 22.50
CA THR A 15 -21.48 -0.59 21.40
C THR A 15 -22.00 -1.89 20.77
N LYS A 16 -23.32 -2.11 20.79
CA LYS A 16 -23.94 -3.36 20.28
C LYS A 16 -24.04 -3.45 18.77
N LYS A 17 -24.10 -2.32 18.07
CA LYS A 17 -24.26 -2.25 16.61
C LYS A 17 -22.96 -1.73 16.01
N ILE A 18 -22.14 -2.66 15.48
CA ILE A 18 -20.86 -2.34 14.86
C ILE A 18 -20.93 -2.79 13.40
N LEU A 19 -20.62 -1.87 12.49
CA LEU A 19 -20.50 -2.16 11.06
C LEU A 19 -19.02 -2.25 10.69
N VAL A 20 -18.66 -3.29 9.93
CA VAL A 20 -17.30 -3.46 9.42
C VAL A 20 -17.24 -3.00 7.97
N GLN A 21 -16.37 -2.02 7.69
CA GLN A 21 -16.20 -1.41 6.36
C GLN A 21 -15.71 -2.38 5.28
N GLY A 22 -14.86 -3.35 5.62
CA GLY A 22 -14.29 -4.31 4.66
C GLY A 22 -13.14 -3.75 3.82
N MET A 23 -13.41 -2.80 2.93
CA MET A 23 -12.43 -2.21 1.99
C MET A 23 -12.67 -0.71 1.80
N TRP A 24 -11.64 0.00 1.32
CA TRP A 24 -11.78 1.38 0.86
C TRP A 24 -12.15 1.40 -0.62
N ASP A 25 -13.22 2.13 -0.96
CA ASP A 25 -13.56 2.41 -2.35
C ASP A 25 -12.58 3.43 -2.96
N HIS A 26 -12.48 3.40 -4.30
CA HIS A 26 -11.76 4.40 -5.09
C HIS A 26 -12.62 4.82 -6.29
N PRO A 27 -13.66 5.64 -6.09
CA PRO A 27 -14.57 6.01 -7.17
C PRO A 27 -13.85 6.85 -8.23
N HIS A 28 -13.97 6.43 -9.49
CA HIS A 28 -13.46 7.16 -10.66
C HIS A 28 -14.36 6.89 -11.88
N ASP A 29 -14.30 7.75 -12.89
CA ASP A 29 -14.99 7.62 -14.17
C ASP A 29 -14.01 7.42 -15.36
N LEU A 30 -12.72 7.23 -15.05
CA LEU A 30 -11.67 7.03 -16.04
C LEU A 30 -11.89 5.79 -16.92
N SER A 31 -11.63 5.94 -18.21
CA SER A 31 -11.48 4.83 -19.16
C SER A 31 -10.10 4.21 -19.01
N LEU A 32 -10.01 3.11 -18.26
CA LEU A 32 -8.76 2.40 -17.98
C LEU A 32 -8.23 1.64 -19.21
N TYR A 33 -6.91 1.44 -19.28
CA TYR A 33 -6.31 0.62 -20.33
C TYR A 33 -6.62 -0.87 -20.13
N THR A 34 -6.52 -1.66 -21.21
CA THR A 34 -6.51 -3.12 -21.10
C THR A 34 -5.17 -3.56 -20.50
N PRO A 35 -5.15 -4.27 -19.36
CA PRO A 35 -3.90 -4.62 -18.71
C PRO A 35 -3.15 -5.68 -19.53
N ALA A 36 -1.87 -5.42 -19.80
CA ALA A 36 -0.96 -6.43 -20.32
C ALA A 36 -0.22 -7.13 -19.16
N PHE A 37 0.14 -8.40 -19.33
CA PHE A 37 1.03 -9.03 -18.36
C PHE A 37 2.39 -8.32 -18.38
N LYS A 38 2.77 -7.76 -17.22
CA LYS A 38 4.09 -7.19 -16.98
C LYS A 38 4.63 -7.78 -15.69
N LYS A 39 5.84 -8.34 -15.74
CA LYS A 39 6.52 -8.89 -14.57
C LYS A 39 7.18 -7.76 -13.78
N GLU A 40 6.37 -6.85 -13.24
CA GLU A 40 6.80 -5.71 -12.41
C GLU A 40 5.82 -5.48 -11.26
N LEU A 41 6.32 -4.86 -10.20
CA LEU A 41 5.57 -4.46 -9.01
C LEU A 41 5.45 -2.95 -8.93
N PHE A 42 4.29 -2.48 -8.48
CA PHE A 42 4.01 -1.08 -8.21
C PHE A 42 3.81 -0.85 -6.73
N PHE A 43 4.40 0.22 -6.19
CA PHE A 43 4.18 0.62 -4.81
C PHE A 43 3.82 2.12 -4.73
N ALA A 44 2.61 2.42 -4.27
CA ALA A 44 2.13 3.79 -4.09
C ALA A 44 2.22 4.19 -2.61
N GLY A 45 3.44 4.30 -2.09
CA GLY A 45 3.70 4.63 -0.68
C GLY A 45 5.09 5.22 -0.45
N SER A 46 5.25 5.91 0.68
CA SER A 46 6.51 6.57 1.06
C SER A 46 7.58 5.57 1.49
N LEU A 47 8.75 5.59 0.83
CA LEU A 47 9.88 4.75 1.24
C LEU A 47 10.41 5.12 2.64
N GLU A 48 10.22 6.35 3.11
CA GLU A 48 10.55 6.73 4.50
C GLU A 48 9.74 5.91 5.51
N ARG A 49 8.49 5.55 5.19
CA ARG A 49 7.61 4.75 6.06
C ARG A 49 7.83 3.25 5.87
N PHE A 50 8.37 2.84 4.73
CA PHE A 50 8.59 1.45 4.34
C PHE A 50 10.08 1.22 4.01
N PRO A 51 10.95 1.26 5.03
CA PRO A 51 12.40 1.23 4.84
C PRO A 51 12.87 -0.10 4.26
N ASP A 52 12.14 -1.19 4.50
CA ASP A 52 12.42 -2.51 3.95
C ASP A 52 12.40 -2.52 2.42
N LEU A 53 11.65 -1.60 1.80
CA LEU A 53 11.59 -1.46 0.35
C LEU A 53 12.74 -0.62 -0.20
N GLN A 54 13.45 0.18 0.62
CA GLN A 54 14.57 1.00 0.15
C GLN A 54 15.75 0.17 -0.34
N ASN A 55 15.93 -1.04 0.20
CA ASN A 55 17.00 -1.97 -0.19
C ASN A 55 16.47 -3.13 -1.07
N TRP A 56 15.50 -2.83 -1.93
CA TRP A 56 14.95 -3.82 -2.85
C TRP A 56 16.06 -4.46 -3.68
N SER A 57 16.14 -5.79 -3.65
CA SER A 57 17.24 -6.56 -4.25
C SER A 57 16.76 -7.76 -5.07
N GLN A 58 15.44 -7.82 -5.34
CA GLN A 58 14.83 -8.88 -6.11
C GLN A 58 15.01 -8.66 -7.62
N ASP A 59 14.95 -9.73 -8.40
CA ASP A 59 15.01 -9.66 -9.87
C ASP A 59 13.78 -9.00 -10.48
N THR A 60 12.63 -9.07 -9.81
CA THR A 60 11.40 -8.41 -10.25
C THR A 60 11.51 -6.90 -9.99
N PRO A 61 11.32 -6.03 -11.01
CA PRO A 61 11.34 -4.59 -10.83
C PRO A 61 10.27 -4.09 -9.87
N LEU A 62 10.63 -3.11 -9.05
CA LEU A 62 9.74 -2.37 -8.16
C LEU A 62 9.73 -0.90 -8.57
N ARG A 63 8.57 -0.41 -9.04
CA ARG A 63 8.34 1.00 -9.35
C ARG A 63 7.58 1.66 -8.20
N VAL A 64 8.15 2.73 -7.65
CA VAL A 64 7.64 3.44 -6.48
C VAL A 64 7.12 4.81 -6.86
N PHE A 65 5.86 5.09 -6.55
CA PHE A 65 5.21 6.39 -6.77
C PHE A 65 5.16 7.18 -5.47
N SER A 66 6.22 7.94 -5.19
CA SER A 66 6.37 8.74 -3.97
C SER A 66 7.35 9.89 -4.19
N ASN A 67 7.13 11.02 -3.49
CA ASN A 67 8.11 12.11 -3.37
C ASN A 67 8.98 12.00 -2.11
N LYS A 68 8.78 10.95 -1.31
CA LYS A 68 9.43 10.77 -0.01
C LYS A 68 10.18 9.45 0.05
N GLY A 69 11.42 9.56 0.53
CA GLY A 69 12.39 8.48 0.70
C GLY A 69 13.25 8.22 -0.53
N GLU A 70 14.34 7.52 -0.30
CA GLU A 70 15.39 7.29 -1.29
C GLU A 70 15.68 5.79 -1.44
N ALA A 71 16.24 5.42 -2.58
CA ALA A 71 16.76 4.08 -2.79
C ALA A 71 18.10 3.92 -2.08
N SER A 72 18.32 2.79 -1.41
CA SER A 72 19.64 2.44 -0.90
C SER A 72 20.63 2.29 -2.07
N SER A 73 21.90 2.57 -1.83
CA SER A 73 22.96 2.39 -2.84
C SER A 73 23.12 0.94 -3.30
N SER A 74 22.65 -0.02 -2.50
CA SER A 74 22.64 -1.45 -2.83
C SER A 74 21.35 -1.93 -3.51
N ALA A 75 20.35 -1.05 -3.66
CA ALA A 75 19.09 -1.41 -4.31
C ALA A 75 19.31 -1.78 -5.78
N ARG A 76 18.63 -2.83 -6.23
CA ARG A 76 18.62 -3.29 -7.63
C ARG A 76 17.19 -3.35 -8.10
N ASN A 77 16.98 -2.96 -9.36
CA ASN A 77 15.66 -2.99 -9.99
C ASN A 77 14.57 -2.18 -9.24
N LEU A 78 14.96 -1.09 -8.58
CA LEU A 78 14.03 -0.16 -7.93
C LEU A 78 14.06 1.18 -8.69
N SER A 79 12.89 1.66 -9.12
CA SER A 79 12.73 3.01 -9.68
C SER A 79 11.81 3.84 -8.81
N ILE A 80 12.18 5.10 -8.57
CA ILE A 80 11.32 6.10 -7.91
C ILE A 80 10.80 7.02 -9.01
N GLU A 81 9.50 6.92 -9.28
CA GLU A 81 8.82 7.61 -10.39
C GLU A 81 8.28 9.00 -9.99
N GLY A 82 8.48 9.39 -8.72
CA GLY A 82 7.88 10.57 -8.12
C GLY A 82 6.38 10.40 -7.81
N TRP A 83 5.79 11.41 -7.20
CA TRP A 83 4.36 11.51 -6.99
C TRP A 83 3.64 11.82 -8.30
N LYS A 84 2.48 11.19 -8.48
CA LYS A 84 1.57 11.43 -9.61
C LYS A 84 0.21 11.82 -9.06
N LYS A 85 -0.55 12.58 -9.86
CA LYS A 85 -1.97 12.80 -9.55
C LYS A 85 -2.72 11.47 -9.58
N ASP A 86 -3.82 11.41 -8.84
CA ASP A 86 -4.64 10.21 -8.70
C ASP A 86 -5.01 9.57 -10.06
N GLU A 87 -5.56 10.38 -10.97
CA GLU A 87 -5.97 9.92 -12.30
C GLU A 87 -4.78 9.43 -13.15
N GLU A 88 -3.66 10.13 -13.10
CA GLU A 88 -2.44 9.76 -13.82
C GLU A 88 -1.86 8.44 -13.29
N LEU A 89 -1.92 8.24 -11.98
CA LEU A 89 -1.48 7.02 -11.33
C LEU A 89 -2.40 5.86 -11.70
N LEU A 90 -3.73 6.02 -11.61
CA LEU A 90 -4.69 4.99 -12.02
C LEU A 90 -4.52 4.58 -13.48
N LEU A 91 -4.35 5.55 -14.38
CA LEU A 91 -4.09 5.30 -15.79
C LEU A 91 -2.76 4.54 -15.99
N GLU A 92 -1.69 4.91 -15.30
CA GLU A 92 -0.40 4.21 -15.39
C GLU A 92 -0.50 2.76 -14.89
N LEU A 93 -1.10 2.55 -13.71
CA LEU A 93 -1.29 1.24 -13.10
C LEU A 93 -2.19 0.33 -13.95
N SER A 94 -3.19 0.88 -14.63
CA SER A 94 -4.12 0.10 -15.47
C SER A 94 -3.47 -0.52 -16.71
N LYS A 95 -2.25 -0.08 -17.10
CA LYS A 95 -1.49 -0.69 -18.20
C LYS A 95 -1.02 -2.12 -17.91
N GLY A 96 -1.15 -2.58 -16.67
CA GLY A 96 -0.82 -3.93 -16.22
C GLY A 96 0.49 -4.02 -15.44
N GLY A 97 0.65 -5.12 -14.69
CA GLY A 97 1.63 -5.28 -13.61
C GLY A 97 0.91 -5.68 -12.31
N PHE A 98 1.59 -5.61 -11.17
CA PHE A 98 1.04 -6.04 -9.88
C PHE A 98 1.20 -4.96 -8.80
N GLY A 99 0.11 -4.62 -8.12
CA GLY A 99 0.14 -3.71 -6.97
C GLY A 99 0.72 -4.40 -5.73
N LEU A 100 1.80 -3.86 -5.18
CA LEU A 100 2.40 -4.30 -3.93
C LEU A 100 1.74 -3.58 -2.75
N VAL A 101 1.21 -4.37 -1.84
CA VAL A 101 0.68 -3.94 -0.57
C VAL A 101 1.58 -4.54 0.50
N TRP A 102 2.30 -3.70 1.25
CA TRP A 102 3.34 -4.15 2.17
C TRP A 102 3.15 -3.58 3.56
N GLY A 103 3.54 -4.35 4.58
CA GLY A 103 3.57 -3.91 5.97
C GLY A 103 4.80 -3.06 6.27
N THR A 104 4.76 -2.31 7.37
CA THR A 104 5.95 -1.64 7.93
C THR A 104 6.12 -2.05 9.38
N HIS A 105 7.38 -2.18 9.81
CA HIS A 105 7.76 -2.52 11.17
C HIS A 105 8.40 -1.36 11.95
N GLN A 106 8.35 -0.14 11.41
CA GLN A 106 9.10 1.01 11.95
C GLN A 106 8.78 1.41 13.40
N ASN A 107 7.75 0.85 14.02
CA ASN A 107 7.46 1.06 15.43
C ASN A 107 7.40 -0.31 16.12
N GLU A 108 8.53 -0.75 16.67
CA GLU A 108 8.59 -1.95 17.52
C GLU A 108 7.64 -1.77 18.72
N GLY A 109 6.66 -2.66 18.85
CA GLY A 109 5.61 -2.61 19.89
C GLY A 109 4.18 -2.80 19.36
N GLU A 110 3.19 -2.24 20.06
CA GLU A 110 1.75 -2.35 19.74
C GLU A 110 1.36 -1.91 18.33
N SER A 111 2.20 -1.07 17.68
CA SER A 111 1.98 -0.56 16.33
C SER A 111 1.97 -1.68 15.27
N ASN A 112 2.85 -2.69 15.41
CA ASN A 112 2.86 -3.84 14.50
C ASN A 112 1.57 -4.65 14.58
N GLN A 113 1.10 -4.94 15.79
CA GLN A 113 -0.16 -5.65 15.98
C GLN A 113 -1.32 -4.83 15.42
N TYR A 114 -1.35 -3.53 15.69
CA TYR A 114 -2.38 -2.62 15.19
C TYR A 114 -2.52 -2.62 13.66
N TYR A 115 -1.41 -2.66 12.91
CA TYR A 115 -1.46 -2.75 11.45
C TYR A 115 -2.05 -4.08 10.94
N THR A 116 -1.96 -5.16 11.71
CA THR A 116 -2.66 -6.42 11.40
C THR A 116 -4.15 -6.39 11.75
N LEU A 117 -4.56 -5.46 12.61
CA LEU A 117 -5.93 -5.31 13.04
C LEU A 117 -6.71 -4.39 12.12
N ASN A 118 -6.14 -3.28 11.64
CA ASN A 118 -6.88 -2.32 10.83
C ASN A 118 -6.86 -2.65 9.32
N ILE A 119 -7.68 -1.93 8.54
CA ILE A 119 -7.61 -1.92 7.08
C ILE A 119 -6.60 -0.82 6.70
N SER A 120 -5.34 -1.02 7.05
CA SER A 120 -4.23 -0.08 6.76
C SER A 120 -3.81 -0.09 5.31
N HIS A 121 -4.05 -1.21 4.65
CA HIS A 121 -3.72 -1.47 3.27
C HIS A 121 -4.88 -1.03 2.38
N LYS A 122 -4.78 0.20 1.86
CA LYS A 122 -5.71 0.68 0.84
C LYS A 122 -5.32 0.08 -0.50
N VAL A 123 -6.27 -0.54 -1.18
CA VAL A 123 -6.15 -0.92 -2.61
C VAL A 123 -6.57 0.26 -3.48
N SER A 124 -6.17 1.46 -3.05
CA SER A 124 -6.61 2.76 -3.56
C SER A 124 -5.38 3.65 -3.66
N THR A 125 -5.38 4.59 -4.60
CA THR A 125 -4.36 5.64 -4.66
C THR A 125 -4.68 6.69 -3.57
N TYR A 126 -3.67 7.42 -3.09
CA TYR A 126 -3.79 8.38 -1.96
C TYR A 126 -3.93 9.81 -2.45
#